data_AF-N9JKE0-F1
#
_entry.id   AF-N9JKE0-F1
#
_cell.length_a   1.000
_cell.length_b   1.000
_cell.length_c   1.000
_cell.angle_alpha   90.00
_cell.angle_beta   90.00
_cell.angle_gamma   90.00
#
_symmetry.space_group_name_H-M   'P 1'
#
loop_
_entity.id
_entity.type
_entity.pdbx_description
1 polymer ?
#
loop_
_entity_poly.entity_id
_entity_poly.type
_entity_poly.pdbx_seq_one_letter_code
_entity_poly.pdbx_strand_id
1 'polypeptide(L)'
;MNGRQSRLSKLLKFIEANQLKICKRDEKKHPLEEKFKEFNQSLIDEKDSSIKKANELIAEHLLKAVGQNFSQSTHIQFVENEFSKIVENLRLIFFPKITTAEADQFRDLCQNSLGYNNLLYIASILAELTLTKGESLYRLLLIEEPEAHLHPQLQVRLLDHLEAVANDHNVQVIVTTHSTVLASSVKLDKIIHLTKNEKPQATALAECGLAPNNLDFLNRWLDITKSNLLFASGVILVEGIAEQMLIPELAKIVLKDKEINNIEDYGVSVINLNGIYFNHFMRLYCNIKGVSDVQEDQEGLNIPIRCAGITDLDPEQHYYKEEIVKEEKKQVKYNHKPPSEKNEIVGKNHALKLVKSINSSEHARLFVAGYKTLEYDLAMEECNAKVMAQILFDLWPSKTGEVKKGLQKIVNDDYLKITPEQKADHAIEILKRVDDDNIGKGYFAQVLADKISSGIVKLKVPQYIEDAILWACSLENSSVEE
;
A
#
# COMPACT_ATOMS: atom_id res chain seq x y z
N MET A 1 -11.02 -9.64 -27.95
CA MET A 1 -11.81 -10.85 -27.61
C MET A 1 -12.55 -11.49 -28.81
N ASN A 2 -12.22 -11.17 -30.06
CA ASN A 2 -12.90 -11.75 -31.25
C ASN A 2 -11.88 -12.46 -32.15
N GLY A 3 -12.34 -13.37 -33.01
CA GLY A 3 -11.51 -14.07 -34.00
C GLY A 3 -11.00 -15.45 -33.58
N ARG A 4 -10.13 -16.03 -34.43
CA ARG A 4 -9.68 -17.43 -34.39
C ARG A 4 -9.09 -17.92 -33.06
N GLN A 5 -8.57 -16.98 -32.25
CA GLN A 5 -7.98 -17.25 -30.94
C GLN A 5 -8.74 -16.58 -29.78
N SER A 6 -9.98 -16.14 -29.97
CA SER A 6 -10.72 -15.50 -28.90
C SER A 6 -10.93 -16.43 -27.71
N ARG A 7 -10.83 -15.88 -26.49
CA ARG A 7 -11.12 -16.60 -25.25
C ARG A 7 -12.57 -17.10 -25.22
N LEU A 8 -13.51 -16.32 -25.75
CA LEU A 8 -14.90 -16.75 -25.91
C LEU A 8 -15.02 -17.99 -26.81
N SER A 9 -14.36 -17.99 -27.98
CA SER A 9 -14.33 -19.16 -28.88
C SER A 9 -13.72 -20.38 -28.20
N LYS A 10 -12.63 -20.20 -27.45
CA LYS A 10 -12.00 -21.27 -26.67
C LYS A 10 -12.93 -21.82 -25.59
N LEU A 11 -13.57 -20.94 -24.82
CA LEU A 11 -14.53 -21.31 -23.78
C LEU A 11 -15.70 -22.12 -24.36
N LEU A 12 -16.28 -21.67 -25.46
CA LEU A 12 -17.38 -22.38 -26.13
C LEU A 12 -16.94 -23.74 -26.69
N LYS A 13 -15.75 -23.81 -27.32
CA LYS A 13 -15.15 -25.09 -27.76
C LYS A 13 -14.91 -26.04 -26.59
N PHE A 14 -14.56 -25.51 -25.42
CA PHE A 14 -14.33 -26.29 -24.21
C PHE A 14 -15.64 -26.81 -23.60
N ILE A 15 -16.65 -25.95 -23.45
CA ILE A 15 -17.99 -26.32 -22.97
C ILE A 15 -18.60 -27.43 -23.84
N GLU A 16 -18.51 -27.26 -25.16
CA GLU A 16 -19.06 -28.22 -26.13
C GLU A 16 -18.12 -29.39 -26.45
N ALA A 17 -16.97 -29.52 -25.77
CA ALA A 17 -15.95 -30.52 -26.13
C ALA A 17 -16.49 -31.96 -26.13
N ASN A 18 -17.36 -32.30 -25.18
CA ASN A 18 -17.97 -33.63 -25.12
C ASN A 18 -19.00 -33.83 -26.23
N GLN A 19 -19.84 -32.83 -26.49
CA GLN A 19 -20.83 -32.87 -27.55
C GLN A 19 -20.16 -32.96 -28.93
N LEU A 20 -19.10 -32.20 -29.17
CA LEU A 20 -18.29 -32.28 -30.40
C LEU A 20 -17.67 -33.66 -30.60
N LYS A 21 -17.22 -34.32 -29.52
CA LYS A 21 -16.73 -35.72 -29.59
C LYS A 21 -17.86 -36.70 -29.97
N ILE A 22 -19.05 -36.53 -29.38
CA ILE A 22 -20.23 -37.35 -29.68
C ILE A 22 -20.66 -37.15 -31.15
N CYS A 23 -20.81 -35.91 -31.59
CA CYS A 23 -21.13 -35.56 -32.98
C CYS A 23 -20.13 -36.18 -33.97
N LYS A 24 -18.83 -36.09 -33.70
CA LYS A 24 -17.79 -36.73 -34.53
C LYS A 24 -17.89 -38.24 -34.57
N ARG A 25 -18.16 -38.89 -33.43
CA ARG A 25 -18.30 -40.35 -33.34
C ARG A 25 -19.54 -40.83 -34.10
N ASP A 26 -20.63 -40.09 -34.01
CA ASP A 26 -21.92 -40.47 -34.56
C ASP A 26 -22.11 -39.93 -36.00
N GLU A 27 -21.07 -39.34 -36.62
CA GLU A 27 -21.06 -38.69 -37.93
C GLU A 27 -22.17 -37.64 -38.14
N LYS A 28 -22.59 -36.99 -37.05
CA LYS A 28 -23.63 -35.95 -37.05
C LYS A 28 -23.02 -34.57 -36.94
N LYS A 29 -23.65 -33.60 -37.61
CA LYS A 29 -23.30 -32.19 -37.46
C LYS A 29 -23.74 -31.66 -36.10
N HIS A 30 -23.05 -30.63 -35.63
CA HIS A 30 -23.45 -29.97 -34.39
C HIS A 30 -24.76 -29.20 -34.60
N PRO A 31 -25.70 -29.16 -33.63
CA PRO A 31 -26.98 -28.43 -33.80
C PRO A 31 -26.82 -26.96 -34.21
N LEU A 32 -25.75 -26.31 -33.75
CA LEU A 32 -25.40 -24.95 -34.15
C LEU A 32 -25.00 -24.85 -35.63
N GLU A 33 -24.30 -25.86 -36.18
CA GLU A 33 -23.94 -25.89 -37.59
C GLU A 33 -25.17 -26.04 -38.48
N GLU A 34 -26.18 -26.79 -38.04
CA GLU A 34 -27.45 -26.93 -38.77
C GLU A 34 -28.22 -25.61 -38.79
N LYS A 35 -28.34 -24.92 -37.65
CA LYS A 35 -28.98 -23.59 -37.58
C LYS A 35 -28.30 -22.56 -38.49
N PHE A 36 -26.96 -22.53 -38.51
CA PHE A 36 -26.23 -21.61 -39.39
C PHE A 36 -26.33 -22.00 -40.87
N LYS A 37 -26.47 -23.29 -41.18
CA LYS A 37 -26.73 -23.75 -42.55
C LYS A 37 -28.10 -23.27 -43.03
N GLU A 38 -29.14 -23.41 -42.22
CA GLU A 38 -30.48 -22.90 -42.51
C GLU A 38 -30.47 -21.38 -42.69
N PHE A 39 -29.79 -20.65 -41.80
CA PHE A 39 -29.63 -19.20 -41.90
C PHE A 39 -28.92 -18.79 -43.20
N ASN A 40 -27.78 -19.40 -43.53
CA ASN A 40 -27.07 -19.12 -44.78
C ASN A 40 -27.92 -19.42 -46.01
N GLN A 41 -28.76 -20.46 -45.96
CA GLN A 41 -29.69 -20.78 -47.05
C GLN A 41 -30.80 -19.73 -47.19
N SER A 42 -31.31 -19.22 -46.06
CA SER A 42 -32.32 -18.15 -46.08
C SER A 42 -31.82 -16.87 -46.77
N LEU A 43 -30.52 -16.55 -46.67
CA LEU A 43 -29.90 -15.38 -47.34
C LEU A 43 -29.87 -15.51 -48.88
N ILE A 44 -29.94 -16.74 -49.41
CA ILE A 44 -29.95 -17.03 -50.85
C ILE A 44 -31.38 -16.93 -51.40
N ASP A 45 -32.31 -17.52 -50.65
CA ASP A 45 -33.68 -17.73 -51.09
C ASP A 45 -34.53 -16.44 -51.00
N GLU A 46 -34.05 -15.45 -50.24
CA GLU A 46 -34.69 -14.15 -50.09
C GLU A 46 -34.66 -13.33 -51.40
N LYS A 47 -35.84 -13.14 -52.00
CA LYS A 47 -36.01 -12.58 -53.36
C LYS A 47 -35.51 -11.14 -53.53
N ASP A 48 -35.46 -10.35 -52.46
CA ASP A 48 -35.05 -8.93 -52.50
C ASP A 48 -33.76 -8.62 -51.74
N SER A 49 -33.00 -9.65 -51.35
CA SER A 49 -31.74 -9.47 -50.64
C SER A 49 -30.65 -8.82 -51.51
N SER A 50 -29.95 -7.84 -50.95
CA SER A 50 -28.74 -7.25 -51.55
C SER A 50 -27.63 -8.27 -51.79
N ILE A 51 -27.58 -9.33 -50.97
CA ILE A 51 -26.59 -10.42 -51.07
C ILE A 51 -26.84 -11.25 -52.32
N LYS A 52 -28.11 -11.57 -52.64
CA LYS A 52 -28.47 -12.31 -53.85
C LYS A 52 -28.09 -11.53 -55.12
N LYS A 53 -28.45 -10.25 -55.17
CA LYS A 53 -28.08 -9.35 -56.28
C LYS A 53 -26.55 -9.27 -56.46
N ALA A 54 -25.81 -9.18 -55.36
CA ALA A 54 -24.34 -9.18 -55.40
C ALA A 54 -23.78 -10.50 -55.95
N ASN A 55 -24.31 -11.65 -55.52
CA ASN A 55 -23.93 -12.97 -56.05
C ASN A 55 -24.17 -13.07 -57.56
N GLU A 56 -25.35 -12.67 -58.03
CA GLU A 56 -25.71 -12.69 -59.46
C GLU A 56 -24.79 -11.80 -60.29
N LEU A 57 -24.50 -10.58 -59.83
CA LEU A 57 -23.57 -9.66 -60.51
C LEU A 57 -22.15 -10.22 -60.57
N ILE A 58 -21.64 -10.79 -59.47
CA ILE A 58 -20.30 -11.41 -59.45
C ILE A 58 -20.26 -12.57 -60.43
N ALA A 59 -21.28 -13.44 -60.42
CA ALA A 59 -21.37 -14.58 -61.34
C ALA A 59 -21.44 -14.14 -62.80
N GLU A 60 -22.22 -13.09 -63.12
CA GLU A 60 -22.33 -12.54 -64.47
C GLU A 60 -20.99 -11.95 -64.95
N HIS A 61 -20.32 -11.15 -64.12
CA HIS A 61 -19.03 -10.57 -64.45
C HIS A 61 -17.93 -11.62 -64.59
N LEU A 62 -17.94 -12.66 -63.74
CA LEU A 62 -17.01 -13.78 -63.83
C LEU A 62 -17.25 -14.56 -65.12
N LEU A 63 -18.50 -14.85 -65.47
CA LEU A 63 -18.86 -15.49 -66.73
C LEU A 63 -18.39 -14.68 -67.95
N LYS A 64 -18.55 -13.35 -67.92
CA LYS A 64 -18.06 -12.46 -68.99
C LYS A 64 -16.54 -12.43 -69.08
N ALA A 65 -15.84 -12.54 -67.96
CA ALA A 65 -14.37 -12.43 -67.90
C ALA A 65 -13.65 -13.72 -68.36
N VAL A 66 -14.13 -14.89 -67.94
CA VAL A 66 -13.45 -16.18 -68.20
C VAL A 66 -14.19 -17.11 -69.16
N GLY A 67 -15.41 -16.75 -69.60
CA GLY A 67 -16.22 -17.54 -70.53
C GLY A 67 -16.83 -18.80 -69.91
N GLN A 68 -17.74 -19.47 -70.63
CA GLN A 68 -18.51 -20.60 -70.10
C GLN A 68 -17.64 -21.78 -69.64
N ASN A 69 -16.52 -22.06 -70.31
CA ASN A 69 -15.70 -23.25 -70.02
C ASN A 69 -14.82 -23.10 -68.78
N PHE A 70 -14.51 -21.87 -68.35
CA PHE A 70 -13.65 -21.61 -67.20
C PHE A 70 -14.37 -20.86 -66.06
N SER A 71 -15.66 -20.54 -66.26
CA SER A 71 -16.49 -19.90 -65.23
C SER A 71 -16.76 -20.84 -64.07
N GLN A 72 -16.90 -20.27 -62.87
CA GLN A 72 -17.15 -20.98 -61.62
C GLN A 72 -18.41 -20.42 -60.95
N SER A 73 -19.18 -21.27 -60.27
CA SER A 73 -20.30 -20.83 -59.44
C SER A 73 -19.78 -20.16 -58.17
N THR A 74 -20.29 -18.96 -57.87
CA THR A 74 -19.95 -18.22 -56.65
C THR A 74 -21.12 -18.23 -55.67
N HIS A 75 -20.79 -18.19 -54.37
CA HIS A 75 -21.80 -18.10 -53.32
C HIS A 75 -21.26 -17.33 -52.11
N ILE A 76 -21.92 -16.23 -51.76
CA ILE A 76 -21.69 -15.45 -50.54
C ILE A 76 -22.46 -16.08 -49.38
N GLN A 77 -21.74 -16.39 -48.29
CA GLN A 77 -22.26 -16.87 -47.02
C GLN A 77 -21.80 -15.96 -45.88
N PHE A 78 -22.54 -15.92 -44.76
CA PHE A 78 -22.19 -15.08 -43.60
C PHE A 78 -20.99 -15.65 -42.83
N VAL A 79 -21.06 -16.94 -42.45
CA VAL A 79 -19.97 -17.69 -41.81
C VAL A 79 -19.97 -19.13 -42.32
N GLU A 80 -18.81 -19.78 -42.40
CA GLU A 80 -18.69 -21.21 -42.74
C GLU A 80 -19.51 -22.08 -41.77
N ASN A 81 -20.19 -23.11 -42.28
CA ASN A 81 -21.03 -24.03 -41.49
C ASN A 81 -20.21 -25.06 -40.68
N GLU A 82 -19.13 -24.60 -40.04
CA GLU A 82 -18.29 -25.38 -39.14
C GLU A 82 -18.35 -24.73 -37.75
N PHE A 83 -18.56 -25.52 -36.70
CA PHE A 83 -18.69 -25.04 -35.33
C PHE A 83 -17.54 -24.08 -34.96
N SER A 84 -16.30 -24.47 -35.30
CA SER A 84 -15.10 -23.66 -35.05
C SER A 84 -15.23 -22.25 -35.62
N LYS A 85 -15.70 -22.12 -36.86
CA LYS A 85 -15.82 -20.86 -37.59
C LYS A 85 -16.96 -20.01 -37.06
N ILE A 86 -18.06 -20.64 -36.68
CA ILE A 86 -19.21 -19.98 -36.06
C ILE A 86 -18.78 -19.31 -34.77
N VAL A 87 -18.17 -20.05 -33.84
CA VAL A 87 -17.80 -19.49 -32.52
C VAL A 87 -16.68 -18.45 -32.59
N GLU A 88 -15.84 -18.48 -33.62
CA GLU A 88 -14.79 -17.47 -33.85
C GLU A 88 -15.36 -16.11 -34.28
N ASN A 89 -16.56 -16.11 -34.84
CA ASN A 89 -17.28 -14.90 -35.27
C ASN A 89 -18.25 -14.36 -34.21
N LEU A 90 -18.51 -15.10 -33.13
CA LEU A 90 -19.29 -14.61 -32.01
C LEU A 90 -18.55 -13.47 -31.29
N ARG A 91 -19.28 -12.43 -30.94
CA ARG A 91 -18.77 -11.25 -30.22
C ARG A 91 -19.45 -11.14 -28.88
N LEU A 92 -18.66 -10.85 -27.85
CA LEU A 92 -19.18 -10.46 -26.54
C LEU A 92 -19.55 -8.97 -26.58
N ILE A 93 -20.76 -8.65 -26.17
CA ILE A 93 -21.30 -7.28 -26.05
C ILE A 93 -21.73 -7.06 -24.59
N PHE A 94 -21.74 -5.82 -24.12
CA PHE A 94 -22.03 -5.52 -22.70
C PHE A 94 -23.16 -4.51 -22.52
N PHE A 95 -23.85 -4.61 -21.39
CA PHE A 95 -24.78 -3.59 -20.90
C PHE A 95 -24.37 -3.19 -19.46
N PRO A 96 -24.39 -1.89 -19.08
CA PRO A 96 -23.86 -1.46 -17.79
C PRO A 96 -24.64 -1.92 -16.56
N LYS A 97 -25.89 -2.38 -16.72
CA LYS A 97 -26.74 -2.83 -15.62
C LYS A 97 -26.97 -4.33 -15.69
N ILE A 98 -27.15 -4.95 -14.54
CA ILE A 98 -27.46 -6.40 -14.40
C ILE A 98 -28.93 -6.71 -14.75
N THR A 99 -29.73 -5.69 -15.08
CA THR A 99 -31.13 -5.86 -15.48
C THR A 99 -31.26 -6.44 -16.88
N THR A 100 -32.40 -7.08 -17.16
CA THR A 100 -32.77 -7.45 -18.53
C THR A 100 -32.77 -6.21 -19.42
N ALA A 101 -31.91 -6.22 -20.43
CA ALA A 101 -31.80 -5.18 -21.43
C ALA A 101 -32.22 -5.75 -22.77
N GLU A 102 -32.79 -4.90 -23.62
CA GLU A 102 -33.05 -5.26 -25.02
C GLU A 102 -31.71 -5.37 -25.77
N ALA A 103 -31.65 -6.23 -26.80
CA ALA A 103 -30.41 -6.57 -27.49
C ALA A 103 -29.69 -5.36 -28.12
N ASP A 104 -30.44 -4.31 -28.47
CA ASP A 104 -29.98 -3.06 -29.06
C ASP A 104 -29.34 -2.09 -28.03
N GLN A 105 -29.59 -2.31 -26.73
CA GLN A 105 -29.00 -1.53 -25.65
C GLN A 105 -27.57 -1.97 -25.31
N PHE A 106 -27.18 -3.17 -25.77
CA PHE A 106 -25.84 -3.69 -25.61
C PHE A 106 -24.86 -2.94 -26.53
N ARG A 107 -23.65 -2.76 -26.01
CA ARG A 107 -22.59 -1.97 -26.65
C ARG A 107 -21.37 -2.83 -26.90
N ASP A 108 -20.57 -2.40 -27.86
CA ASP A 108 -19.25 -2.99 -28.10
C ASP A 108 -18.33 -2.77 -26.88
N LEU A 109 -17.48 -3.74 -26.57
CA LEU A 109 -16.54 -3.67 -25.45
C LEU A 109 -15.57 -2.50 -25.56
N CYS A 110 -15.32 -2.00 -26.78
CA CYS A 110 -14.53 -0.79 -27.00
C CYS A 110 -15.15 0.46 -26.35
N GLN A 111 -16.46 0.45 -26.09
CA GLN A 111 -17.16 1.53 -25.39
C GLN A 111 -17.15 1.35 -23.86
N ASN A 112 -16.58 0.25 -23.37
CA ASN A 112 -16.43 -0.01 -21.95
C ASN A 112 -15.12 0.59 -21.42
N SER A 113 -15.06 0.81 -20.11
CA SER A 113 -13.81 1.24 -19.46
C SER A 113 -12.77 0.11 -19.48
N LEU A 114 -11.48 0.47 -19.56
CA LEU A 114 -10.37 -0.48 -19.61
C LEU A 114 -10.37 -1.44 -18.42
N GLY A 115 -10.66 -0.94 -17.21
CA GLY A 115 -10.75 -1.77 -16.01
C GLY A 115 -11.83 -2.85 -16.11
N TYR A 116 -13.03 -2.51 -16.59
CA TYR A 116 -14.08 -3.52 -16.78
C TYR A 116 -13.74 -4.50 -17.89
N ASN A 117 -13.02 -4.08 -18.93
CA ASN A 117 -12.50 -5.00 -19.95
C ASN A 117 -11.49 -5.99 -19.36
N ASN A 118 -10.63 -5.54 -18.43
CA ASN A 118 -9.73 -6.42 -17.68
C ASN A 118 -10.52 -7.42 -16.82
N LEU A 119 -11.57 -6.98 -16.12
CA LEU A 119 -12.43 -7.89 -15.34
C LEU A 119 -13.12 -8.93 -16.22
N LEU A 120 -13.65 -8.54 -17.38
CA LEU A 120 -14.23 -9.49 -18.34
C LEU A 120 -13.20 -10.49 -18.85
N TYR A 121 -11.97 -10.04 -19.09
CA TYR A 121 -10.87 -10.91 -19.49
C TYR A 121 -10.53 -11.93 -18.41
N ILE A 122 -10.32 -11.48 -17.17
CA ILE A 122 -10.05 -12.35 -16.03
C ILE A 122 -11.20 -13.33 -15.82
N ALA A 123 -12.46 -12.86 -15.83
CA ALA A 123 -13.64 -13.71 -15.69
C ALA A 123 -13.71 -14.81 -16.76
N SER A 124 -13.35 -14.51 -18.02
CA SER A 124 -13.30 -15.51 -19.08
C SER A 124 -12.25 -16.59 -18.83
N ILE A 125 -11.10 -16.22 -18.27
CA ILE A 125 -10.04 -17.16 -17.90
C ILE A 125 -10.47 -18.01 -16.69
N LEU A 126 -11.06 -17.40 -15.67
CA LEU A 126 -11.57 -18.11 -14.51
C LEU A 126 -12.67 -19.10 -14.90
N ALA A 127 -13.57 -18.74 -15.81
CA ALA A 127 -14.56 -19.66 -16.37
C ALA A 127 -13.89 -20.87 -17.05
N GLU A 128 -12.84 -20.66 -17.85
CA GLU A 128 -12.07 -21.74 -18.48
C GLU A 128 -11.41 -22.67 -17.43
N LEU A 129 -10.80 -22.09 -16.39
CA LEU A 129 -10.08 -22.82 -15.33
C LEU A 129 -11.01 -23.64 -14.42
N THR A 130 -12.20 -23.12 -14.12
CA THR A 130 -13.18 -23.75 -13.20
C THR A 130 -13.95 -24.90 -13.86
N LEU A 131 -14.12 -24.89 -15.18
CA LEU A 131 -14.77 -25.97 -15.92
C LEU A 131 -13.92 -27.25 -16.02
N THR A 132 -12.61 -27.16 -15.78
CA THR A 132 -11.70 -28.30 -15.89
C THR A 132 -11.79 -29.17 -14.62
N LYS A 133 -12.53 -30.28 -14.68
CA LYS A 133 -12.77 -31.23 -13.56
C LYS A 133 -11.76 -32.40 -13.47
N GLY A 134 -10.61 -32.32 -14.15
CA GLY A 134 -9.60 -33.38 -14.15
C GLY A 134 -8.66 -33.29 -12.94
N GLU A 135 -8.44 -34.41 -12.25
CA GLU A 135 -7.66 -34.50 -11.00
C GLU A 135 -6.13 -34.38 -11.17
N SER A 136 -5.58 -34.28 -12.40
CA SER A 136 -4.13 -34.48 -12.62
C SER A 136 -3.31 -33.30 -13.18
N LEU A 137 -3.89 -32.11 -13.34
CA LEU A 137 -3.16 -30.95 -13.86
C LEU A 137 -3.00 -29.86 -12.80
N TYR A 138 -1.74 -29.50 -12.52
CA TYR A 138 -1.41 -28.30 -11.76
C TYR A 138 -1.86 -27.07 -12.56
N ARG A 139 -2.77 -26.27 -11.99
CA ARG A 139 -3.31 -25.08 -12.63
C ARG A 139 -2.67 -23.84 -12.01
N LEU A 140 -2.02 -23.04 -12.85
CA LEU A 140 -1.36 -21.81 -12.46
C LEU A 140 -1.98 -20.63 -13.22
N LEU A 141 -2.39 -19.61 -12.48
CA LEU A 141 -2.86 -18.34 -12.99
C LEU A 141 -1.90 -17.24 -12.55
N LEU A 142 -1.25 -16.62 -13.53
CA LEU A 142 -0.35 -15.48 -13.32
C LEU A 142 -1.06 -14.20 -13.78
N ILE A 143 -1.14 -13.21 -12.91
CA ILE A 143 -1.79 -11.93 -13.20
C ILE A 143 -0.82 -10.80 -12.87
N GLU A 144 -0.54 -9.97 -13.87
CA GLU A 144 0.26 -8.77 -13.71
C GLU A 144 -0.66 -7.57 -13.47
N GLU A 145 -0.41 -6.83 -12.40
CA GLU A 145 -1.06 -5.56 -12.05
C GLU A 145 -2.59 -5.54 -12.27
N PRO A 146 -3.36 -6.43 -11.61
CA PRO A 146 -4.81 -6.48 -11.79
C PRO A 146 -5.52 -5.18 -11.39
N GLU A 147 -4.87 -4.30 -10.63
CA GLU A 147 -5.36 -2.99 -10.22
C GLU A 147 -5.49 -1.97 -11.36
N ALA A 148 -4.84 -2.19 -12.50
CA ALA A 148 -4.75 -1.20 -13.57
C ALA A 148 -6.15 -0.76 -14.06
N HIS A 149 -6.40 0.56 -13.97
CA HIS A 149 -7.67 1.20 -14.33
C HIS A 149 -8.91 0.70 -13.55
N LEU A 150 -8.72 0.07 -12.37
CA LEU A 150 -9.80 -0.34 -11.48
C LEU A 150 -9.96 0.60 -10.29
N HIS A 151 -11.22 0.89 -9.96
CA HIS A 151 -11.56 1.55 -8.71
C HIS A 151 -11.13 0.69 -7.51
N PRO A 152 -10.58 1.25 -6.41
CA PRO A 152 -10.07 0.50 -5.25
C PRO A 152 -11.01 -0.60 -4.75
N GLN A 153 -12.32 -0.29 -4.63
CA GLN A 153 -13.32 -1.29 -4.21
C GLN A 153 -13.42 -2.52 -5.12
N LEU A 154 -13.21 -2.35 -6.43
CA LEU A 154 -13.20 -3.45 -7.40
C LEU A 154 -11.91 -4.27 -7.29
N GLN A 155 -10.79 -3.63 -6.93
CA GLN A 155 -9.51 -4.31 -6.70
C GLN A 155 -9.64 -5.33 -5.56
N VAL A 156 -10.22 -4.91 -4.42
CA VAL A 156 -10.50 -5.80 -3.28
C VAL A 156 -11.42 -6.96 -3.68
N ARG A 157 -12.53 -6.67 -4.36
CA ARG A 157 -13.50 -7.70 -4.78
C ARG A 157 -12.91 -8.70 -5.77
N LEU A 158 -12.02 -8.24 -6.64
CA LEU A 158 -11.30 -9.11 -7.56
C LEU A 158 -10.39 -10.07 -6.79
N LEU A 159 -9.62 -9.59 -5.81
CA LEU A 159 -8.78 -10.45 -4.97
C LEU A 159 -9.59 -11.47 -4.17
N ASP A 160 -10.69 -11.05 -3.53
CA ASP A 160 -11.58 -11.98 -2.79
C ASP A 160 -12.04 -13.12 -3.71
N HIS A 161 -12.40 -12.78 -4.95
CA HIS A 161 -12.84 -13.77 -5.93
C HIS A 161 -11.69 -14.68 -6.39
N LEU A 162 -10.50 -14.13 -6.64
CA LEU A 162 -9.32 -14.90 -7.01
C LEU A 162 -8.91 -15.87 -5.89
N GLU A 163 -8.99 -15.44 -4.63
CA GLU A 163 -8.74 -16.28 -3.46
C GLU A 163 -9.77 -17.42 -3.35
N ALA A 164 -11.05 -17.12 -3.54
CA ALA A 164 -12.09 -18.15 -3.58
C ALA A 164 -11.83 -19.18 -4.69
N VAL A 165 -11.49 -18.72 -5.90
CA VAL A 165 -11.16 -19.63 -7.01
C VAL A 165 -9.92 -20.47 -6.70
N ALA A 166 -8.90 -19.89 -6.08
CA ALA A 166 -7.69 -20.61 -5.72
C ALA A 166 -7.99 -21.79 -4.78
N ASN A 167 -8.82 -21.54 -3.76
CA ASN A 167 -9.21 -22.53 -2.76
C ASN A 167 -10.19 -23.57 -3.30
N ASP A 168 -11.24 -23.16 -4.01
CA ASP A 168 -12.34 -24.03 -4.42
C ASP A 168 -12.01 -24.91 -5.64
N HIS A 169 -11.10 -24.43 -6.49
CA HIS A 169 -10.82 -25.06 -7.78
C HIS A 169 -9.38 -25.57 -7.92
N ASN A 170 -8.60 -25.63 -6.84
CA ASN A 170 -7.20 -26.09 -6.85
C ASN A 170 -6.37 -25.39 -7.94
N VAL A 171 -6.41 -24.06 -7.92
CA VAL A 171 -5.66 -23.17 -8.83
C VAL A 171 -4.66 -22.38 -8.00
N GLN A 172 -3.37 -22.43 -8.33
CA GLN A 172 -2.42 -21.48 -7.76
C GLN A 172 -2.58 -20.15 -8.49
N VAL A 173 -2.83 -19.06 -7.74
CA VAL A 173 -2.91 -17.71 -8.28
C VAL A 173 -1.70 -16.93 -7.77
N ILE A 174 -0.94 -16.34 -8.69
CA ILE A 174 0.17 -15.43 -8.39
C ILE A 174 -0.15 -14.08 -9.01
N VAL A 175 -0.12 -13.05 -8.18
CA VAL A 175 -0.40 -11.67 -8.56
C VAL A 175 0.84 -10.82 -8.31
N THR A 176 1.25 -10.03 -9.30
CA THR A 176 2.19 -8.92 -9.08
C THR A 176 1.39 -7.63 -8.92
N THR A 177 1.82 -6.75 -8.00
CA THR A 177 1.11 -5.51 -7.71
C THR A 177 2.04 -4.45 -7.14
N HIS A 178 1.75 -3.20 -7.45
CA HIS A 178 2.31 -2.01 -6.79
C HIS A 178 1.25 -1.27 -5.94
N SER A 179 0.05 -1.86 -5.81
CA SER A 179 -1.08 -1.26 -5.11
C SER A 179 -1.06 -1.56 -3.61
N THR A 180 -0.99 -0.50 -2.81
CA THR A 180 -1.21 -0.57 -1.36
C THR A 180 -2.62 -1.05 -1.00
N VAL A 181 -3.61 -0.85 -1.89
CA VAL A 181 -4.97 -1.38 -1.71
C VAL A 181 -4.95 -2.90 -1.78
N LEU A 182 -4.25 -3.49 -2.74
CA LEU A 182 -4.14 -4.94 -2.85
C LEU A 182 -3.33 -5.53 -1.70
N ALA A 183 -2.19 -4.91 -1.36
CA ALA A 183 -1.33 -5.37 -0.26
C ALA A 183 -2.04 -5.37 1.11
N SER A 184 -2.88 -4.35 1.38
CA SER A 184 -3.68 -4.30 2.62
C SER A 184 -4.90 -5.23 2.63
N SER A 185 -5.28 -5.80 1.48
CA SER A 185 -6.46 -6.66 1.34
C SER A 185 -6.12 -8.16 1.41
N VAL A 186 -4.84 -8.52 1.42
CA VAL A 186 -4.38 -9.91 1.56
C VAL A 186 -3.73 -10.13 2.91
N LYS A 187 -3.78 -11.36 3.39
CA LYS A 187 -3.02 -11.74 4.58
C LYS A 187 -1.52 -11.62 4.30
N LEU A 188 -0.79 -11.14 5.29
CA LEU A 188 0.65 -10.89 5.22
C LEU A 188 1.46 -12.14 4.85
N ASP A 189 1.04 -13.32 5.33
CA ASP A 189 1.68 -14.62 5.02
C ASP A 189 1.55 -15.03 3.55
N LYS A 190 0.70 -14.35 2.77
CA LYS A 190 0.56 -14.55 1.32
C LYS A 190 1.39 -13.56 0.49
N ILE A 191 2.09 -12.63 1.15
CA ILE A 191 2.88 -11.60 0.48
C ILE A 191 4.33 -12.06 0.32
N ILE A 192 4.85 -11.91 -0.89
CA ILE A 192 6.27 -12.03 -1.19
C ILE A 192 6.76 -10.64 -1.59
N HIS A 193 7.60 -10.05 -0.76
CA HIS A 193 8.18 -8.74 -0.99
C HIS A 193 9.42 -8.86 -1.91
N LEU A 194 9.46 -8.08 -2.98
CA LEU A 194 10.58 -8.04 -3.92
C LEU A 194 11.39 -6.77 -3.70
N THR A 195 12.68 -6.91 -3.36
CA THR A 195 13.59 -5.77 -3.14
C THR A 195 14.62 -5.67 -4.25
N LYS A 196 14.87 -4.44 -4.69
CA LYS A 196 15.91 -4.11 -5.68
C LYS A 196 17.24 -3.85 -4.97
N ASN A 197 18.03 -4.91 -4.80
CA ASN A 197 19.45 -4.83 -4.43
C ASN A 197 20.33 -5.14 -5.66
N GLU A 198 21.66 -5.22 -5.51
CA GLU A 198 22.56 -5.68 -6.60
C GLU A 198 22.08 -6.98 -7.25
N LYS A 199 21.50 -7.86 -6.44
CA LYS A 199 20.70 -9.02 -6.85
C LYS A 199 19.29 -8.85 -6.30
N PRO A 200 18.24 -8.93 -7.15
CA PRO A 200 16.87 -8.89 -6.67
C PRO A 200 16.63 -9.98 -5.61
N GLN A 201 16.03 -9.60 -4.48
CA GLN A 201 15.75 -10.51 -3.37
C GLN A 201 14.25 -10.64 -3.17
N ALA A 202 13.77 -11.89 -3.08
CA ALA A 202 12.40 -12.20 -2.73
C ALA A 202 12.33 -12.62 -1.26
N THR A 203 11.50 -11.94 -0.48
CA THR A 203 11.29 -12.21 0.95
C THR A 203 9.83 -12.60 1.15
N ALA A 204 9.56 -13.89 1.39
CA ALA A 204 8.24 -14.34 1.78
C ALA A 204 7.96 -13.87 3.21
N LEU A 205 6.93 -13.05 3.43
CA LEU A 205 6.66 -12.50 4.76
C LEU A 205 6.19 -13.56 5.76
N ALA A 206 5.69 -14.70 5.28
CA ALA A 206 5.45 -15.89 6.10
C ALA A 206 6.73 -16.46 6.75
N GLU A 207 7.89 -16.25 6.12
CA GLU A 207 9.18 -16.76 6.58
C GLU A 207 9.93 -15.74 7.47
N CYS A 208 9.31 -14.61 7.81
CA CYS A 208 9.86 -13.64 8.76
C CYS A 208 9.82 -14.12 10.22
N GLY A 209 9.38 -15.36 10.49
CA GLY A 209 9.36 -15.93 11.84
C GLY A 209 8.34 -15.26 12.77
N LEU A 210 7.32 -14.61 12.22
CA LEU A 210 6.31 -13.89 13.00
C LEU A 210 5.44 -14.89 13.77
N ALA A 211 5.40 -14.75 15.10
CA ALA A 211 4.48 -15.54 15.92
C ALA A 211 3.01 -15.28 15.52
N PRO A 212 2.09 -16.24 15.69
CA PRO A 212 0.69 -16.11 15.25
C PRO A 212 0.00 -14.82 15.75
N ASN A 213 0.18 -14.46 17.02
CA ASN A 213 -0.38 -13.22 17.59
C ASN A 213 0.17 -11.96 16.90
N ASN A 214 1.44 -11.98 16.49
CA ASN A 214 2.05 -10.86 15.76
C ASN A 214 1.51 -10.77 14.33
N LEU A 215 1.36 -11.91 13.67
CA LEU A 215 0.78 -11.99 12.33
C LEU A 215 -0.65 -11.47 12.32
N ASP A 216 -1.49 -11.88 13.28
CA ASP A 216 -2.86 -11.39 13.44
C ASP A 216 -2.92 -9.90 13.76
N PHE A 217 -1.97 -9.40 14.56
CA PHE A 217 -1.84 -7.96 14.81
C PHE A 217 -1.55 -7.20 13.51
N LEU A 218 -0.52 -7.62 12.76
CA LEU A 218 -0.16 -6.96 11.51
C LEU A 218 -1.29 -7.04 10.48
N ASN A 219 -1.95 -8.19 10.31
CA ASN A 219 -3.11 -8.32 9.42
C ASN A 219 -4.26 -7.38 9.76
N ARG A 220 -4.44 -7.03 11.05
CA ARG A 220 -5.48 -6.09 11.49
C ARG A 220 -5.09 -4.64 11.29
N TRP A 221 -3.81 -4.33 11.50
CA TRP A 221 -3.31 -2.95 11.57
C TRP A 221 -2.65 -2.45 10.27
N LEU A 222 -2.26 -3.34 9.35
CA LEU A 222 -1.66 -2.98 8.07
C LEU A 222 -2.72 -2.48 7.07
N ASP A 223 -3.23 -1.28 7.33
CA ASP A 223 -4.14 -0.58 6.42
C ASP A 223 -3.44 -0.08 5.14
N ILE A 224 -4.20 0.56 4.24
CA ILE A 224 -3.70 1.11 2.96
C ILE A 224 -2.53 2.09 3.20
N THR A 225 -2.59 2.91 4.24
CA THR A 225 -1.56 3.92 4.52
C THR A 225 -0.27 3.30 5.03
N LYS A 226 -0.37 2.29 5.91
CA LYS A 226 0.79 1.59 6.48
C LYS A 226 1.38 0.60 5.49
N SER A 227 0.57 0.00 4.61
CA SER A 227 1.05 -0.89 3.54
C SER A 227 2.06 -0.24 2.61
N ASN A 228 2.14 1.10 2.59
CA ASN A 228 3.21 1.81 1.90
C ASN A 228 4.62 1.40 2.38
N LEU A 229 4.76 0.87 3.61
CA LEU A 229 6.02 0.30 4.13
C LEU A 229 6.56 -0.85 3.27
N LEU A 230 5.69 -1.55 2.52
CA LEU A 230 6.05 -2.65 1.63
C LEU A 230 6.51 -2.18 0.23
N PHE A 231 6.45 -0.88 -0.04
CA PHE A 231 6.83 -0.31 -1.34
C PHE A 231 7.92 0.76 -1.24
N ALA A 232 8.28 1.17 -0.03
CA ALA A 232 9.29 2.20 0.20
C ALA A 232 10.72 1.64 0.06
N SER A 233 11.65 2.47 -0.39
CA SER A 233 13.10 2.15 -0.42
C SER A 233 13.76 2.29 0.96
N GLY A 234 13.10 3.00 1.88
CA GLY A 234 13.46 3.13 3.29
C GLY A 234 12.22 3.53 4.10
N VAL A 235 12.20 3.22 5.40
CA VAL A 235 11.02 3.45 6.24
C VAL A 235 11.41 4.16 7.52
N ILE A 236 10.65 5.19 7.90
CA ILE A 236 10.71 5.82 9.22
C ILE A 236 9.38 5.55 9.93
N LEU A 237 9.40 4.67 10.93
CA LEU A 237 8.26 4.38 11.79
C LEU A 237 8.19 5.41 12.91
N VAL A 238 7.01 6.01 13.10
CA VAL A 238 6.79 7.04 14.13
C VAL A 238 5.55 6.72 14.96
N GLU A 239 5.51 7.25 16.18
CA GLU A 239 4.40 6.97 17.11
C GLU A 239 3.09 7.66 16.72
N GLY A 240 3.15 8.90 16.21
CA GLY A 240 1.98 9.73 16.03
C GLY A 240 1.98 10.64 14.80
N ILE A 241 0.92 11.46 14.73
CA ILE A 241 0.68 12.40 13.62
C ILE A 241 1.64 13.59 13.64
N ALA A 242 2.13 13.98 14.82
CA ALA A 242 3.03 15.11 14.97
C ALA A 242 4.37 14.83 14.28
N GLU A 243 4.96 13.67 14.55
CA GLU A 243 6.16 13.17 13.90
C GLU A 243 5.92 13.01 12.39
N GLN A 244 4.78 12.42 12.01
CA GLN A 244 4.46 12.20 10.59
C GLN A 244 4.46 13.49 9.76
N MET A 245 4.00 14.60 10.35
CA MET A 245 3.99 15.91 9.72
C MET A 245 5.36 16.61 9.77
N LEU A 246 6.09 16.48 10.89
CA LEU A 246 7.31 17.24 11.12
C LEU A 246 8.55 16.58 10.49
N ILE A 247 8.66 15.25 10.51
CA ILE A 247 9.86 14.55 10.03
C ILE A 247 10.21 14.89 8.56
N PRO A 248 9.26 14.93 7.61
CA PRO A 248 9.57 15.35 6.23
C PRO A 248 10.17 16.77 6.14
N GLU A 249 9.65 17.70 6.94
CA GLU A 249 10.14 19.09 6.95
C GLU A 249 11.49 19.22 7.67
N LEU A 250 11.71 18.49 8.77
CA LEU A 250 12.99 18.43 9.46
C LEU A 250 14.06 17.77 8.58
N ALA A 251 13.69 16.78 7.77
CA ALA A 251 14.62 16.12 6.85
C ALA A 251 15.17 17.06 5.78
N LYS A 252 14.38 18.04 5.32
CA LYS A 252 14.87 19.09 4.41
C LYS A 252 15.97 19.95 5.04
N ILE A 253 15.95 20.10 6.35
CA ILE A 253 16.98 20.83 7.10
C ILE A 253 18.24 19.96 7.21
N VAL A 254 18.10 18.69 7.59
CA VAL A 254 19.20 17.71 7.73
C VAL A 254 19.92 17.48 6.41
N LEU A 255 19.17 17.31 5.32
CA LEU A 255 19.69 16.94 4.00
C LEU A 255 20.06 18.15 3.14
N LYS A 256 20.05 19.36 3.69
CA LYS A 256 20.22 20.61 2.94
C LYS A 256 21.53 20.66 2.13
N ASP A 257 22.61 20.08 2.66
CA ASP A 257 23.93 20.08 2.05
C ASP A 257 24.21 18.81 1.22
N LYS A 258 23.20 17.95 1.02
CA LYS A 258 23.28 16.74 0.19
C LYS A 258 22.75 17.01 -1.23
N GLU A 259 23.07 16.13 -2.18
CA GLU A 259 22.58 16.23 -3.57
C GLU A 259 21.05 16.17 -3.63
N ILE A 260 20.47 15.21 -2.89
CA ILE A 260 19.04 15.10 -2.67
C ILE A 260 18.74 15.64 -1.27
N ASN A 261 17.83 16.61 -1.19
CA ASN A 261 17.54 17.38 0.01
C ASN A 261 16.18 17.06 0.64
N ASN A 262 15.52 15.98 0.23
CA ASN A 262 14.22 15.55 0.76
C ASN A 262 14.18 14.01 0.81
N ILE A 263 13.34 13.44 1.67
CA ILE A 263 13.29 11.99 1.91
C ILE A 263 12.50 11.25 0.83
N GLU A 264 11.59 11.94 0.15
CA GLU A 264 10.72 11.41 -0.89
C GLU A 264 11.52 10.97 -2.12
N ASP A 265 12.53 11.75 -2.52
CA ASP A 265 13.42 11.45 -3.64
C ASP A 265 14.39 10.29 -3.32
N TYR A 266 14.64 9.99 -2.04
CA TYR A 266 15.30 8.74 -1.61
C TYR A 266 14.34 7.55 -1.59
N GLY A 267 13.04 7.76 -1.82
CA GLY A 267 12.00 6.73 -1.69
C GLY A 267 11.73 6.34 -0.23
N VAL A 268 12.03 7.22 0.73
CA VAL A 268 11.80 6.97 2.15
C VAL A 268 10.38 7.40 2.55
N SER A 269 9.66 6.53 3.25
CA SER A 269 8.29 6.81 3.71
C SER A 269 8.20 6.92 5.23
N VAL A 270 7.52 7.97 5.71
CA VAL A 270 7.20 8.14 7.13
C VAL A 270 5.86 7.50 7.44
N ILE A 271 5.86 6.48 8.30
CA ILE A 271 4.69 5.65 8.62
C ILE A 271 4.31 5.86 10.08
N ASN A 272 3.14 6.48 10.28
CA ASN A 272 2.55 6.66 11.59
C ASN A 272 1.89 5.34 12.06
N LEU A 273 2.37 4.82 13.18
CA LEU A 273 1.86 3.60 13.82
C LEU A 273 0.59 3.85 14.64
N ASN A 274 0.25 5.10 14.95
CA ASN A 274 -0.81 5.49 15.88
C ASN A 274 -0.67 4.81 17.25
N GLY A 275 0.56 4.80 17.76
CA GLY A 275 0.95 4.18 19.02
C GLY A 275 2.31 3.51 18.96
N ILE A 276 2.71 2.94 20.09
CA ILE A 276 4.04 2.37 20.30
C ILE A 276 4.06 0.89 19.89
N TYR A 277 3.88 0.64 18.59
CA TYR A 277 3.78 -0.72 18.01
C TYR A 277 5.07 -1.20 17.32
N PHE A 278 6.23 -0.64 17.68
CA PHE A 278 7.53 -1.00 17.11
C PHE A 278 7.83 -2.50 17.21
N ASN A 279 7.44 -3.14 18.33
CA ASN A 279 7.58 -4.59 18.48
C ASN A 279 6.92 -5.36 17.33
N HIS A 280 5.80 -4.89 16.77
CA HIS A 280 5.08 -5.61 15.73
C HIS A 280 5.63 -5.34 14.33
N PHE A 281 5.85 -4.06 14.00
CA PHE A 281 6.23 -3.64 12.64
C PHE A 281 7.73 -3.83 12.36
N MET A 282 8.61 -3.60 13.34
CA MET A 282 10.06 -3.74 13.13
C MET A 282 10.50 -5.19 12.94
N ARG A 283 9.68 -6.14 13.38
CA ARG A 283 9.88 -7.58 13.13
C ARG A 283 9.87 -7.95 11.66
N LEU A 284 9.40 -7.09 10.76
CA LEU A 284 9.54 -7.30 9.31
C LEU A 284 10.96 -7.03 8.81
N TYR A 285 11.72 -6.20 9.53
CA TYR A 285 13.04 -5.71 9.11
C TYR A 285 14.17 -6.26 9.99
N CYS A 286 13.85 -6.88 11.14
CA CYS A 286 14.85 -7.46 12.03
C CYS A 286 14.33 -8.62 12.89
N ASN A 287 15.27 -9.47 13.30
CA ASN A 287 15.04 -10.50 14.30
C ASN A 287 15.20 -9.90 15.71
N ILE A 288 14.16 -10.01 16.53
CA ILE A 288 14.16 -9.54 17.92
C ILE A 288 14.38 -10.75 18.84
N LYS A 289 15.48 -10.74 19.62
CA LYS A 289 15.86 -11.84 20.53
C LYS A 289 16.24 -11.30 21.91
N GLY A 290 16.00 -12.09 22.95
CA GLY A 290 16.39 -11.78 24.33
C GLY A 290 15.51 -10.73 25.03
N VAL A 291 14.25 -10.57 24.58
CA VAL A 291 13.29 -9.61 25.15
C VAL A 291 12.00 -10.34 25.60
N SER A 292 12.16 -11.35 26.46
CA SER A 292 11.08 -12.25 26.90
C SER A 292 9.88 -11.56 27.54
N ASP A 293 10.08 -10.39 28.17
CA ASP A 293 9.01 -9.59 28.77
C ASP A 293 8.05 -8.98 27.75
N VAL A 294 8.47 -8.87 26.49
CA VAL A 294 7.67 -8.25 25.42
C VAL A 294 7.02 -9.34 24.57
N GLN A 295 7.83 -10.23 24.02
CA GLN A 295 7.37 -11.36 23.21
C GLN A 295 8.50 -12.36 23.00
N GLU A 296 8.16 -13.60 22.65
CA GLU A 296 9.11 -14.65 22.29
C GLU A 296 10.10 -14.21 21.19
N ASP A 297 11.29 -14.81 21.24
CA ASP A 297 12.35 -14.61 20.27
C ASP A 297 11.84 -14.94 18.87
N GLN A 298 12.23 -14.10 17.91
CA GLN A 298 11.95 -14.31 16.50
C GLN A 298 13.23 -14.53 15.73
N GLU A 299 13.18 -15.51 14.85
CA GLU A 299 14.21 -15.79 13.87
C GLU A 299 13.57 -16.15 12.53
N GLY A 300 13.86 -15.36 11.51
CA GLY A 300 13.39 -15.57 10.16
C GLY A 300 14.11 -14.66 9.17
N LEU A 301 13.55 -14.59 7.96
CA LEU A 301 13.97 -13.64 6.94
C LEU A 301 13.59 -12.21 7.33
N ASN A 302 14.37 -11.24 6.86
CA ASN A 302 14.10 -9.82 7.06
C ASN A 302 13.95 -9.15 5.71
N ILE A 303 13.06 -8.17 5.62
CA ILE A 303 12.99 -7.28 4.46
C ILE A 303 14.31 -6.46 4.43
N PRO A 304 15.10 -6.55 3.35
CA PRO A 304 16.44 -5.95 3.28
C PRO A 304 16.37 -4.46 2.93
N ILE A 305 15.61 -3.69 3.71
CA ILE A 305 15.38 -2.24 3.54
C ILE A 305 15.67 -1.55 4.87
N ARG A 306 16.32 -0.37 4.82
CA ARG A 306 16.59 0.43 6.02
C ARG A 306 15.28 0.88 6.69
N CYS A 307 15.09 0.46 7.94
CA CYS A 307 13.97 0.86 8.78
C CYS A 307 14.50 1.62 10.00
N ALA A 308 14.13 2.90 10.14
CA ALA A 308 14.29 3.67 11.37
C ALA A 308 12.97 3.63 12.16
N GLY A 309 13.05 3.58 13.48
CA GLY A 309 11.95 3.92 14.38
C GLY A 309 12.32 5.10 15.23
N ILE A 310 11.38 5.99 15.46
CA ILE A 310 11.55 7.15 16.34
C ILE A 310 10.55 7.02 17.48
N THR A 311 11.06 6.95 18.71
CA THR A 311 10.23 6.71 19.89
C THR A 311 10.58 7.68 21.02
N ASP A 312 9.58 8.02 21.83
CA ASP A 312 9.74 8.92 22.96
C ASP A 312 10.41 8.21 24.15
N LEU A 313 11.08 8.97 25.03
CA LEU A 313 11.66 8.41 26.26
C LEU A 313 10.56 8.16 27.31
N ASP A 314 9.53 9.01 27.32
CA ASP A 314 8.43 9.01 28.29
C ASP A 314 8.87 8.74 29.73
N PRO A 315 9.70 9.62 30.32
CA PRO A 315 10.12 9.48 31.71
C PRO A 315 8.95 9.65 32.68
N GLU A 316 9.04 9.00 33.85
CA GLU A 316 8.08 9.18 34.93
C GLU A 316 7.92 10.66 35.29
N GLN A 317 6.66 11.12 35.35
CA GLN A 317 6.36 12.48 35.80
C GLN A 317 6.53 12.66 37.32
N HIS A 318 6.48 11.56 38.07
CA HIS A 318 6.44 11.59 39.54
C HIS A 318 7.27 10.47 40.14
N TYR A 319 7.91 10.76 41.27
CA TYR A 319 8.50 9.75 42.15
C TYR A 319 7.87 9.81 43.54
N TYR A 320 7.97 8.72 44.28
CA TYR A 320 7.47 8.62 45.65
C TYR A 320 8.63 8.55 46.62
N LYS A 321 8.56 9.31 47.71
CA LYS A 321 9.49 9.18 48.85
C LYS A 321 8.69 8.83 50.09
N GLU A 322 9.23 7.90 50.89
CA GLU A 322 8.69 7.63 52.22
C GLU A 322 9.15 8.74 53.16
N GLU A 323 8.18 9.44 53.74
CA GLU A 323 8.41 10.46 54.75
C GLU A 323 7.66 10.12 56.03
N ILE A 324 8.27 10.47 57.16
CA ILE A 324 7.65 10.30 58.46
C ILE A 324 6.82 11.56 58.71
N VAL A 325 5.51 11.44 58.59
CA VAL A 325 4.56 12.52 58.86
C VAL A 325 3.73 12.11 60.07
N LYS A 326 3.96 12.77 61.21
CA LYS A 326 3.29 12.47 62.50
C LYS A 326 3.48 11.00 62.94
N GLU A 327 4.73 10.54 63.00
CA GLU A 327 5.13 9.20 63.49
C GLU A 327 4.65 8.00 62.63
N GLU A 328 3.95 8.24 61.51
CA GLU A 328 3.61 7.22 60.51
C GLU A 328 4.44 7.41 59.23
N LYS A 329 4.92 6.31 58.64
CA LYS A 329 5.53 6.31 57.31
C LYS A 329 4.43 6.53 56.27
N LYS A 330 4.50 7.63 55.51
CA LYS A 330 3.62 7.90 54.37
C LYS A 330 4.44 8.07 53.11
N GLN A 331 3.96 7.49 52.01
CA GLN A 331 4.51 7.78 50.68
C GLN A 331 3.99 9.13 50.21
N VAL A 332 4.89 10.08 50.00
CA VAL A 332 4.60 11.41 49.47
C VAL A 332 5.00 11.45 47.99
N LYS A 333 4.08 11.95 47.16
CA LYS A 333 4.25 12.08 45.71
C LYS A 333 4.96 13.39 45.38
N TYR A 334 6.08 13.29 44.68
CA TYR A 334 6.88 14.42 44.20
C TYR A 334 6.91 14.45 42.68
N ASN A 335 6.89 15.64 42.09
CA ASN A 335 7.11 15.80 40.66
C ASN A 335 8.60 15.73 40.36
N HIS A 336 9.00 15.00 39.32
CA HIS A 336 10.34 15.14 38.79
C HIS A 336 10.53 16.56 38.26
N LYS A 337 11.75 17.09 38.39
CA LYS A 337 12.14 18.29 37.64
C LYS A 337 12.14 17.95 36.14
N PRO A 338 11.84 18.92 35.27
CA PRO A 338 11.96 18.74 33.82
C PRO A 338 13.32 18.13 33.44
N PRO A 339 13.36 17.10 32.57
CA PRO A 339 14.62 16.47 32.18
C PRO A 339 15.55 17.46 31.49
N SER A 340 16.83 17.42 31.81
CA SER A 340 17.86 18.25 31.18
C SER A 340 19.19 17.50 31.19
N GLU A 341 20.22 18.06 30.54
CA GLU A 341 21.58 17.51 30.51
C GLU A 341 22.16 17.18 31.90
N LYS A 342 21.65 17.80 32.98
CA LYS A 342 22.11 17.57 34.35
C LYS A 342 21.16 16.73 35.20
N ASN A 343 20.00 16.37 34.65
CA ASN A 343 18.94 15.66 35.35
C ASN A 343 18.29 14.64 34.40
N GLU A 344 19.04 13.57 34.12
CA GLU A 344 18.57 12.43 33.35
C GLU A 344 17.50 11.66 34.14
N ILE A 345 16.46 11.21 33.44
CA ILE A 345 15.39 10.42 34.02
C ILE A 345 15.28 9.11 33.24
N VAL A 346 15.02 8.02 33.95
CA VAL A 346 14.79 6.72 33.34
C VAL A 346 13.45 6.74 32.59
N GLY A 347 13.51 6.43 31.29
CA GLY A 347 12.33 6.30 30.45
C GLY A 347 11.46 5.10 30.82
N LYS A 348 10.15 5.23 30.66
CA LYS A 348 9.18 4.14 30.88
C LYS A 348 8.61 3.54 29.61
N ASN A 349 8.96 4.09 28.45
CA ASN A 349 8.48 3.58 27.18
C ASN A 349 8.88 2.10 27.01
N HIS A 350 7.90 1.22 26.74
CA HIS A 350 8.18 -0.21 26.57
C HIS A 350 9.04 -0.51 25.35
N ALA A 351 9.08 0.39 24.36
CA ALA A 351 9.96 0.28 23.20
C ALA A 351 11.45 0.33 23.58
N LEU A 352 11.82 0.94 24.72
CA LEU A 352 13.20 1.01 25.20
C LEU A 352 13.82 -0.37 25.42
N LYS A 353 13.01 -1.37 25.80
CA LYS A 353 13.46 -2.76 25.94
C LYS A 353 13.92 -3.36 24.62
N LEU A 354 13.41 -2.85 23.50
CA LEU A 354 13.70 -3.38 22.16
C LEU A 354 14.95 -2.78 21.54
N VAL A 355 15.37 -1.57 21.98
CA VAL A 355 16.46 -0.77 21.37
C VAL A 355 17.72 -1.60 21.17
N LYS A 356 18.18 -2.31 22.22
CA LYS A 356 19.41 -3.11 22.15
C LYS A 356 19.30 -4.22 21.10
N SER A 357 18.16 -4.91 21.02
CA SER A 357 17.95 -5.99 20.05
C SER A 357 17.83 -5.44 18.64
N ILE A 358 17.03 -4.39 18.42
CA ILE A 358 16.81 -3.79 17.10
C ILE A 358 18.11 -3.21 16.56
N ASN A 359 18.86 -2.45 17.37
CA ASN A 359 20.08 -1.78 16.92
C ASN A 359 21.24 -2.74 16.64
N SER A 360 21.13 -4.00 17.06
CA SER A 360 22.07 -5.06 16.67
C SER A 360 21.79 -5.63 15.27
N SER A 361 20.64 -5.31 14.68
CA SER A 361 20.25 -5.83 13.37
C SER A 361 21.00 -5.15 12.23
N GLU A 362 20.93 -5.72 11.04
CA GLU A 362 21.50 -5.08 9.85
C GLU A 362 20.62 -3.95 9.34
N HIS A 363 19.30 -4.16 9.24
CA HIS A 363 18.41 -3.27 8.50
C HIS A 363 17.56 -2.33 9.38
N ALA A 364 17.46 -2.56 10.69
CA ALA A 364 16.60 -1.77 11.56
C ALA A 364 17.37 -1.01 12.67
N ARG A 365 16.93 0.21 12.98
CA ARG A 365 17.42 1.02 14.11
C ARG A 365 16.23 1.67 14.81
N LEU A 366 16.25 1.70 16.14
CA LEU A 366 15.29 2.39 16.98
C LEU A 366 16.01 3.53 17.72
N PHE A 367 15.63 4.76 17.37
CA PHE A 367 16.15 6.01 17.91
C PHE A 367 15.19 6.52 18.97
N VAL A 368 15.75 6.88 20.13
CA VAL A 368 14.99 7.31 21.31
C VAL A 368 15.21 8.79 21.52
N ALA A 369 14.15 9.52 21.85
CA ALA A 369 14.24 10.91 22.31
C ALA A 369 15.25 11.04 23.47
N GLY A 370 16.02 12.12 23.47
CA GLY A 370 17.05 12.36 24.47
C GLY A 370 16.49 12.72 25.84
N TYR A 371 15.33 13.39 25.89
CA TYR A 371 14.81 13.93 27.15
C TYR A 371 13.39 13.46 27.50
N LYS A 372 12.42 13.62 26.59
CA LYS A 372 11.02 13.34 26.93
C LYS A 372 10.18 12.89 25.74
N THR A 373 9.74 13.83 24.92
CA THR A 373 8.89 13.65 23.75
C THR A 373 9.40 14.53 22.62
N LEU A 374 8.94 14.29 21.38
CA LEU A 374 9.30 15.10 20.22
C LEU A 374 9.26 16.61 20.49
N GLU A 375 8.16 17.14 21.03
CA GLU A 375 7.97 18.59 21.19
C GLU A 375 8.89 19.17 22.26
N TYR A 376 9.13 18.40 23.32
CA TYR A 376 10.03 18.79 24.39
C TYR A 376 11.47 18.85 23.88
N ASP A 377 11.91 17.79 23.19
CA ASP A 377 13.26 17.67 22.66
C ASP A 377 13.51 18.73 21.58
N LEU A 378 12.54 18.98 20.70
CA LEU A 378 12.61 20.10 19.76
C LEU A 378 12.77 21.44 20.46
N ALA A 379 12.06 21.69 21.57
CA ALA A 379 12.15 22.94 22.30
C ALA A 379 13.49 23.11 23.05
N MET A 380 14.14 22.01 23.43
CA MET A 380 15.45 22.02 24.09
C MET A 380 16.59 22.45 23.15
N GLU A 381 16.42 22.26 21.84
CA GLU A 381 17.42 22.61 20.83
C GLU A 381 17.55 24.13 20.63
N GLU A 382 18.78 24.63 20.78
CA GLU A 382 19.19 26.03 20.56
C GLU A 382 18.13 27.08 21.01
N CYS A 383 17.46 27.71 20.04
CA CYS A 383 16.44 28.74 20.22
C CYS A 383 15.06 28.31 19.68
N ASN A 384 14.86 27.01 19.42
CA ASN A 384 13.61 26.48 18.90
C ASN A 384 12.41 26.80 19.82
N ALA A 385 12.60 26.75 21.14
CA ALA A 385 11.58 27.13 22.12
C ALA A 385 10.99 28.53 21.87
N LYS A 386 11.82 29.51 21.46
CA LYS A 386 11.34 30.86 21.12
C LYS A 386 10.34 30.84 19.97
N VAL A 387 10.67 30.08 18.92
CA VAL A 387 9.83 29.94 17.73
C VAL A 387 8.53 29.23 18.09
N MET A 388 8.63 28.09 18.77
CA MET A 388 7.48 27.29 19.17
C MET A 388 6.54 28.10 20.08
N ALA A 389 7.09 28.85 21.04
CA ALA A 389 6.31 29.72 21.90
C ALA A 389 5.63 30.87 21.15
N GLN A 390 6.28 31.45 20.13
CA GLN A 390 5.64 32.47 19.29
C GLN A 390 4.46 31.89 18.51
N ILE A 391 4.59 30.67 17.95
CA ILE A 391 3.50 29.98 17.27
C ILE A 391 2.34 29.73 18.23
N LEU A 392 2.62 29.19 19.41
CA LEU A 392 1.61 28.97 20.44
C LEU A 392 0.95 30.28 20.86
N PHE A 393 1.70 31.38 20.97
CA PHE A 393 1.17 32.69 21.31
C PHE A 393 0.17 33.18 20.25
N ASP A 394 0.46 32.96 18.97
CA ASP A 394 -0.42 33.34 17.87
C ASP A 394 -1.69 32.47 17.85
N LEU A 395 -1.54 31.16 18.08
CA LEU A 395 -2.63 30.19 18.04
C LEU A 395 -3.53 30.20 19.29
N TRP A 396 -3.03 30.66 20.44
CA TRP A 396 -3.75 30.56 21.70
C TRP A 396 -5.10 31.30 21.63
N PRO A 397 -6.25 30.64 21.93
CA PRO A 397 -7.58 31.22 21.69
C PRO A 397 -7.84 32.52 22.45
N SER A 398 -7.34 32.63 23.68
CA SER A 398 -7.51 33.84 24.48
C SER A 398 -6.58 34.96 24.02
N LYS A 399 -7.12 36.15 23.79
CA LYS A 399 -6.34 37.35 23.42
C LYS A 399 -5.49 37.91 24.55
N THR A 400 -5.84 37.62 25.81
CA THR A 400 -5.12 38.06 27.02
C THR A 400 -5.13 36.95 28.08
N GLY A 401 -4.14 36.91 28.98
CA GLY A 401 -4.12 35.94 30.08
C GLY A 401 -2.71 35.56 30.54
N GLU A 402 -2.64 34.77 31.61
CA GLU A 402 -1.37 34.29 32.17
C GLU A 402 -0.59 33.41 31.19
N VAL A 403 -1.29 32.61 30.38
CA VAL A 403 -0.65 31.75 29.37
C VAL A 403 0.09 32.56 28.31
N LYS A 404 -0.55 33.58 27.72
CA LYS A 404 0.12 34.48 26.76
C LYS A 404 1.28 35.25 27.38
N LYS A 405 1.17 35.67 28.65
CA LYS A 405 2.29 36.29 29.37
C LYS A 405 3.46 35.31 29.56
N GLY A 406 3.17 34.04 29.88
CA GLY A 406 4.16 32.98 29.98
C GLY A 406 4.87 32.72 28.65
N LEU A 407 4.11 32.53 27.57
CA LEU A 407 4.67 32.35 26.22
C LEU A 407 5.48 33.56 25.77
N GLN A 408 5.00 34.79 26.02
CA GLN A 408 5.74 36.00 25.69
C GLN A 408 7.07 36.10 26.44
N LYS A 409 7.13 35.63 27.69
CA LYS A 409 8.38 35.55 28.45
C LYS A 409 9.37 34.61 27.75
N ILE A 410 8.92 33.41 27.36
CA ILE A 410 9.72 32.43 26.61
C ILE A 410 10.24 33.02 25.28
N VAL A 411 9.44 33.83 24.59
CA VAL A 411 9.83 34.51 23.35
C VAL A 411 10.90 35.59 23.57
N ASN A 412 10.80 36.32 24.67
CA ASN A 412 11.64 37.47 24.98
C ASN A 412 12.98 37.11 25.64
N ASP A 413 13.12 35.88 26.15
CA ASP A 413 14.34 35.44 26.83
C ASP A 413 15.54 35.29 25.86
N ASP A 414 16.74 35.49 26.41
CA ASP A 414 18.01 35.44 25.69
C ASP A 414 18.60 34.02 25.72
N TYR A 415 18.35 33.25 24.65
CA TYR A 415 18.78 31.85 24.54
C TYR A 415 20.29 31.63 24.45
N LEU A 416 21.09 32.70 24.33
CA LEU A 416 22.55 32.62 24.43
C LEU A 416 23.03 32.59 25.89
N LYS A 417 22.18 32.96 26.86
CA LYS A 417 22.52 33.08 28.28
C LYS A 417 21.65 32.23 29.21
N ILE A 418 20.64 31.57 28.66
CA ILE A 418 19.73 30.71 29.42
C ILE A 418 20.45 29.44 29.89
N THR A 419 20.17 29.03 31.12
CA THR A 419 20.69 27.76 31.68
C THR A 419 19.93 26.55 31.13
N PRO A 420 20.53 25.34 31.11
CA PRO A 420 19.83 24.11 30.70
C PRO A 420 18.54 23.86 31.48
N GLU A 421 18.51 24.22 32.77
CA GLU A 421 17.33 24.09 33.62
C GLU A 421 16.20 25.05 33.19
N GLN A 422 16.53 26.29 32.84
CA GLN A 422 15.54 27.24 32.32
C GLN A 422 15.04 26.84 30.93
N LYS A 423 15.88 26.24 30.08
CA LYS A 423 15.42 25.66 28.80
C LYS A 423 14.41 24.54 29.04
N ALA A 424 14.69 23.67 30.01
CA ALA A 424 13.80 22.60 30.42
C ALA A 424 12.46 23.13 30.96
N ASP A 425 12.48 24.24 31.71
CA ASP A 425 11.27 24.95 32.14
C ASP A 425 10.47 25.54 30.97
N HIS A 426 11.14 26.03 29.92
CA HIS A 426 10.46 26.50 28.70
C HIS A 426 9.87 25.34 27.90
N ALA A 427 10.62 24.25 27.73
CA ALA A 427 10.20 23.07 26.98
C ALA A 427 9.00 22.39 27.63
N ILE A 428 8.96 22.28 28.97
CA ILE A 428 7.79 21.70 29.66
C ILE A 428 6.55 22.59 29.54
N GLU A 429 6.72 23.91 29.58
CA GLU A 429 5.63 24.85 29.41
C GLU A 429 5.08 24.79 27.98
N ILE A 430 5.93 24.70 26.98
CA ILE A 430 5.55 24.48 25.57
C ILE A 430 4.77 23.17 25.43
N LEU A 431 5.34 22.05 25.91
CA LEU A 431 4.68 20.75 25.84
C LEU A 431 3.28 20.78 26.46
N LYS A 432 3.15 21.38 27.64
CA LYS A 432 1.86 21.56 28.31
C LYS A 432 0.84 22.33 27.48
N ARG A 433 1.28 23.29 26.65
CA ARG A 433 0.39 24.07 25.76
C ARG A 433 0.06 23.33 24.48
N VAL A 434 0.97 22.50 23.98
CA VAL A 434 0.72 21.65 22.83
C VAL A 434 -0.27 20.53 23.19
N ASP A 435 -0.16 19.97 24.39
CA ASP A 435 -1.06 18.93 24.91
C ASP A 435 -2.43 19.44 25.37
N ASP A 436 -2.63 20.76 25.41
CA ASP A 436 -3.88 21.37 25.84
C ASP A 436 -4.97 21.17 24.78
N ASP A 437 -6.19 20.81 25.21
CA ASP A 437 -7.36 20.58 24.34
C ASP A 437 -7.69 21.79 23.44
N ASN A 438 -7.25 22.99 23.81
CA ASN A 438 -7.43 24.19 23.02
C ASN A 438 -6.58 24.24 21.74
N ILE A 439 -5.49 23.47 21.67
CA ILE A 439 -4.57 23.44 20.51
C ILE A 439 -4.46 22.03 19.96
N GLY A 440 -3.99 21.08 20.77
CA GLY A 440 -3.71 19.71 20.38
C GLY A 440 -2.43 19.54 19.53
N LYS A 441 -1.73 18.42 19.78
CA LYS A 441 -0.47 18.04 19.11
C LYS A 441 -0.52 18.14 17.59
N GLY A 442 -1.55 17.56 16.97
CA GLY A 442 -1.66 17.49 15.51
C GLY A 442 -1.78 18.87 14.85
N TYR A 443 -2.61 19.77 15.40
CA TYR A 443 -2.78 21.10 14.84
C TYR A 443 -1.53 21.97 15.03
N PHE A 444 -0.88 21.88 16.20
CA PHE A 444 0.39 22.57 16.42
C PHE A 444 1.48 22.07 15.46
N ALA A 445 1.61 20.74 15.29
CA ALA A 445 2.57 20.15 14.38
C ALA A 445 2.35 20.58 12.92
N GLN A 446 1.09 20.64 12.47
CA GLN A 446 0.74 21.14 11.15
C GLN A 446 1.20 22.59 10.95
N VAL A 447 0.85 23.50 11.87
CA VAL A 447 1.23 24.92 11.75
C VAL A 447 2.75 25.09 11.82
N LEU A 448 3.43 24.30 12.66
CA LEU A 448 4.88 24.30 12.73
C LEU A 448 5.51 23.82 11.42
N ALA A 449 5.03 22.72 10.85
CA ALA A 449 5.47 22.18 9.56
C ALA A 449 5.28 23.21 8.43
N ASP A 450 4.13 23.88 8.35
CA ASP A 450 3.87 24.92 7.35
C ASP A 450 4.86 26.10 7.45
N LYS A 451 5.19 26.52 8.68
CA LYS A 451 6.17 27.60 8.92
C LYS A 451 7.61 27.18 8.59
N ILE A 452 7.96 25.90 8.77
CA ILE A 452 9.26 25.36 8.34
C ILE A 452 9.30 25.30 6.80
N SER A 453 8.28 24.71 6.16
CA SER A 453 8.21 24.56 4.70
C SER A 453 8.25 25.90 3.96
N SER A 454 7.64 26.95 4.52
CA SER A 454 7.66 28.30 3.95
C SER A 454 8.96 29.07 4.18
N GLY A 455 9.92 28.50 4.94
CA GLY A 455 11.19 29.14 5.27
C GLY A 455 11.08 30.32 6.24
N ILE A 456 9.89 30.57 6.81
CA ILE A 456 9.65 31.61 7.83
C ILE A 456 10.43 31.29 9.09
N VAL A 457 10.55 30.00 9.40
CA VAL A 457 11.21 29.47 10.59
C VAL A 457 12.35 28.56 10.18
N LYS A 458 13.46 28.64 10.93
CA LYS A 458 14.52 27.63 10.92
C LYS A 458 14.61 27.02 12.30
N LEU A 459 14.57 25.70 12.36
CA LEU A 459 14.78 24.95 13.59
C LEU A 459 16.11 24.22 13.53
N LYS A 460 16.71 24.00 14.70
CA LYS A 460 17.76 23.00 14.86
C LYS A 460 17.11 21.63 15.09
N VAL A 461 17.56 20.61 14.36
CA VAL A 461 17.01 19.24 14.45
C VAL A 461 17.73 18.48 15.58
N PRO A 462 17.00 17.80 16.48
CA PRO A 462 17.60 16.92 17.49
C PRO A 462 18.41 15.78 16.86
N GLN A 463 19.52 15.40 17.50
CA GLN A 463 20.48 14.43 16.94
C GLN A 463 19.83 13.07 16.60
N TYR A 464 18.96 12.54 17.47
CA TYR A 464 18.31 11.24 17.23
C TYR A 464 17.40 11.23 15.98
N ILE A 465 16.83 12.39 15.63
CA ILE A 465 16.03 12.56 14.41
C ILE A 465 16.94 12.68 13.19
N GLU A 466 18.02 13.45 13.32
CA GLU A 466 19.05 13.57 12.28
C GLU A 466 19.62 12.20 11.90
N ASP A 467 20.02 11.41 12.90
CA ASP A 467 20.54 10.06 12.70
C ASP A 467 19.50 9.12 12.08
N ALA A 468 18.24 9.20 12.51
CA ALA A 468 17.15 8.40 11.96
C ALA A 468 16.90 8.67 10.47
N ILE A 469 16.94 9.95 10.07
CA ILE A 469 16.77 10.39 8.68
C ILE A 469 17.96 9.91 7.84
N LEU A 470 19.19 10.12 8.31
CA LEU A 470 20.40 9.68 7.61
C LEU A 470 20.44 8.16 7.45
N TRP A 471 20.05 7.39 8.47
CA TRP A 471 19.94 5.93 8.39
C TRP A 471 18.93 5.49 7.33
N ALA A 472 17.71 6.04 7.37
CA ALA A 472 16.64 5.66 6.44
C ALA A 472 17.01 5.99 4.98
N CYS A 473 17.76 7.08 4.75
CA CYS A 473 18.27 7.47 3.44
C CYS A 473 19.56 6.72 3.03
N SER A 474 20.10 5.81 3.86
CA SER A 474 21.39 5.13 3.62
C SER A 474 22.57 6.09 3.43
N LEU A 475 22.58 7.20 4.18
CA LEU A 475 23.59 8.29 4.10
C LEU A 475 24.55 8.32 5.29
N GLU A 476 24.58 7.29 6.14
CA GLU A 476 25.55 7.22 7.22
C GLU A 476 26.97 7.39 6.68
N ASN A 477 27.80 8.12 7.41
CA ASN A 477 29.20 8.28 7.06
C ASN A 477 29.83 6.90 6.89
N SER A 478 30.28 6.61 5.67
CA SER A 478 31.29 5.59 5.38
C SER A 478 32.58 5.99 6.09
N SER A 479 32.65 5.74 7.39
CA SER A 479 33.86 5.96 8.20
C SER A 479 34.20 4.72 9.01
N VAL A 480 34.06 3.55 8.40
CA VAL A 480 34.74 2.31 8.77
C VAL A 480 34.95 1.49 7.50
N GLU A 481 35.99 1.80 6.72
CA GLU A 481 36.75 0.88 5.84
C GLU A 481 37.77 1.71 5.02
N GLU A 482 38.94 1.92 5.62
CA GLU A 482 40.22 2.02 4.91
C GLU A 482 41.22 1.07 5.58
#